data_AF-A0A154PT53-F1
#
_entry.id   AF-A0A154PT53-F1
#
_cell.length_a   1.000
_cell.length_b   1.000
_cell.length_c   1.000
_cell.angle_alpha   90.00
_cell.angle_beta   90.00
_cell.angle_gamma   90.00
#
_symmetry.space_group_name_H-M   'P 1'
#
loop_
_entity.id
_entity.type
_entity.pdbx_description
1 polymer ?
#
loop_
_entity_poly.entity_id
_entity_poly.type
_entity_poly.pdbx_seq_one_letter_code
_entity_poly.pdbx_strand_id
1 'polypeptide(L)'
;MRRAVAGVPLAEVGITDLRYRKGQTGSSILEVPGPESSAKADALAARLAEVFRGTDVRVTRPAKTAEMRLAGLDESVTAETVAAAVARVGGCTVAEFRPGVIRRNASGLGTVWLRCPLAASRRLATAGRVAIGWSSARVEPLEARPLRCFRCLEPGHVRAKCPRDADRAGRCFGCGSREHQVRDYGAAPKCPVCTDLGRPAGHRLSSKSCAPAPPRRGRRERGAAAAEKPAAAPTEGSQPADPAGDPPPTPLAVPEVEMERSGPGEAMVTE
;
A
#
# COMPACT_ATOMS: atom_id res chain seq x y z
N MET A 1 -12.13 14.96 24.73
CA MET A 1 -11.02 14.87 25.72
C MET A 1 -11.49 15.10 27.15
N ARG A 2 -12.17 16.21 27.48
CA ARG A 2 -12.68 16.42 28.86
C ARG A 2 -13.46 15.22 29.42
N ARG A 3 -14.42 14.69 28.64
CA ARG A 3 -15.18 13.46 29.00
C ARG A 3 -14.30 12.20 29.14
N ALA A 4 -13.22 12.08 28.38
CA ALA A 4 -12.30 10.95 28.50
C ALA A 4 -11.50 11.00 29.81
N VAL A 5 -11.01 12.20 30.16
CA VAL A 5 -10.27 12.43 31.41
C VAL A 5 -11.17 12.25 32.64
N ALA A 6 -12.41 12.73 32.56
CA ALA A 6 -13.37 12.58 33.65
C ALA A 6 -13.88 11.13 33.81
N GLY A 7 -14.00 10.39 32.71
CA GLY A 7 -14.57 9.04 32.71
C GLY A 7 -13.56 7.92 32.94
N VAL A 8 -12.26 8.17 32.74
CA VAL A 8 -11.21 7.14 32.92
C VAL A 8 -9.98 7.74 33.62
N PRO A 9 -9.83 7.58 34.94
CA PRO A 9 -8.60 7.91 35.63
C PRO A 9 -7.49 6.92 35.25
N LEU A 10 -6.34 7.44 34.82
CA LEU A 10 -5.23 6.62 34.30
C LEU A 10 -4.62 5.67 35.34
N ALA A 11 -4.70 6.03 36.62
CA ALA A 11 -4.24 5.22 37.74
C ALA A 11 -4.98 3.87 37.82
N GLU A 12 -6.29 3.84 37.52
CA GLU A 12 -7.09 2.60 37.52
C GLU A 12 -6.71 1.64 36.40
N VAL A 13 -6.04 2.14 35.35
CA VAL A 13 -5.54 1.34 34.22
C VAL A 13 -4.06 0.99 34.41
N GLY A 14 -3.43 1.45 35.49
CA GLY A 14 -2.01 1.23 35.75
C GLY A 14 -1.10 1.96 34.76
N ILE A 15 -1.56 3.10 34.21
CA ILE A 15 -0.80 3.93 33.27
C ILE A 15 -0.23 5.14 34.01
N THR A 16 1.09 5.20 34.11
CA THR A 16 1.81 6.29 34.82
C THR A 16 2.08 7.49 33.91
N ASP A 17 2.46 7.23 32.66
CA ASP A 17 2.73 8.27 31.66
C ASP A 17 1.89 7.99 30.40
N LEU A 18 1.40 9.06 29.77
CA LEU A 18 0.58 8.98 28.56
C LEU A 18 0.93 10.13 27.62
N ARG A 19 1.35 9.78 26.40
CA ARG A 19 1.73 10.75 25.38
C ARG A 19 0.55 11.10 24.50
N TYR A 20 0.19 12.38 24.48
CA TYR A 20 -0.85 12.91 23.61
C TYR A 20 -0.26 13.48 22.32
N ARG A 21 -0.84 13.11 21.18
CA ARG A 21 -0.57 13.80 19.91
C ARG A 21 -1.79 13.83 18.99
N LYS A 22 -1.79 14.77 18.05
CA LYS A 22 -2.75 14.79 16.96
C LYS A 22 -2.30 13.89 15.81
N GLY A 23 -3.21 13.04 15.33
CA GLY A 23 -3.07 12.29 14.10
C GLY A 23 -3.11 13.20 12.88
N GLN A 24 -2.61 12.73 11.74
CA GLN A 24 -2.59 13.52 10.51
C GLN A 24 -4.00 13.92 10.05
N THR A 25 -5.00 13.08 10.31
CA THR A 25 -6.42 13.32 10.01
C THR A 25 -7.14 14.19 11.06
N GLY A 26 -6.44 14.67 12.09
CA GLY A 26 -7.02 15.47 13.18
C GLY A 26 -7.52 14.64 14.38
N SER A 27 -7.48 13.31 14.29
CA SER A 27 -7.81 12.42 15.42
C SER A 27 -6.87 12.66 16.61
N SER A 28 -7.36 12.37 17.81
CA SER A 28 -6.51 12.37 19.01
C SER A 28 -5.89 10.98 19.17
N ILE A 29 -4.56 10.92 19.36
CA ILE A 29 -3.82 9.68 19.58
C ILE A 29 -3.25 9.73 21.00
N LEU A 30 -3.55 8.69 21.76
CA LEU A 30 -3.05 8.46 23.11
C LEU A 30 -2.07 7.29 23.03
N GLU A 31 -0.80 7.54 23.32
CA GLU A 31 0.27 6.56 23.28
C GLU A 31 0.69 6.22 24.70
N VAL A 32 0.68 4.92 25.02
CA VAL A 32 1.06 4.38 26.33
C VAL A 32 2.50 3.87 26.23
N PRO A 33 3.49 4.59 26.76
CA PRO A 33 4.86 4.10 26.85
C PRO A 33 5.01 3.04 27.97
N GLY A 34 6.07 2.24 27.88
CA GLY A 34 6.48 1.32 28.94
C GLY A 34 6.19 -0.16 28.68
N PRO A 35 6.57 -1.03 29.64
CA PRO A 35 6.30 -2.46 29.58
C PRO A 35 4.79 -2.71 29.61
N GLU A 36 4.35 -3.79 28.96
CA GLU A 36 2.93 -4.16 28.85
C GLU A 36 2.03 -3.07 28.24
N SER A 37 2.63 -2.12 27.51
CA SER A 37 1.91 -1.05 26.81
C SER A 37 0.78 -1.54 25.93
N SER A 38 0.91 -2.74 25.35
CA SER A 38 -0.17 -3.40 24.60
C SER A 38 -1.40 -3.63 25.46
N ALA A 39 -1.27 -4.39 26.56
CA ALA A 39 -2.40 -4.77 27.41
C ALA A 39 -3.03 -3.53 28.08
N LYS A 40 -2.20 -2.58 28.53
CA LYS A 40 -2.69 -1.32 29.11
C LYS A 40 -3.42 -0.46 28.10
N ALA A 41 -2.95 -0.39 26.85
CA ALA A 41 -3.64 0.32 25.79
C ALA A 41 -4.97 -0.35 25.42
N ASP A 42 -5.04 -1.69 25.46
CA ASP A 42 -6.27 -2.44 25.21
C ASP A 42 -7.30 -2.19 26.32
N ALA A 43 -6.87 -2.20 27.59
CA ALA A 43 -7.73 -1.86 28.73
C ALA A 43 -8.23 -0.41 28.69
N LEU A 44 -7.36 0.55 28.33
CA LEU A 44 -7.74 1.94 28.14
C LEU A 44 -8.75 2.10 27.00
N ALA A 45 -8.54 1.41 25.88
CA ALA A 45 -9.44 1.45 24.73
C ALA A 45 -10.83 0.90 25.08
N ALA A 46 -10.90 -0.20 25.83
CA ALA A 46 -12.16 -0.78 26.29
C ALA A 46 -12.93 0.20 27.19
N ARG A 47 -12.28 0.78 28.20
CA ARG A 47 -12.94 1.76 29.09
C ARG A 47 -13.38 3.02 28.35
N LEU A 48 -12.58 3.52 27.42
CA LEU A 48 -12.97 4.66 26.61
C LEU A 48 -14.14 4.32 25.68
N ALA A 49 -14.20 3.11 25.13
CA ALA A 49 -15.33 2.67 24.32
C ALA A 49 -16.64 2.68 25.13
N GLU A 50 -16.60 2.29 26.41
CA GLU A 50 -17.74 2.36 27.32
C GLU A 50 -18.18 3.81 27.59
N VAL A 51 -17.22 4.68 27.95
CA VAL A 51 -17.50 6.10 28.26
C VAL A 51 -18.11 6.85 27.07
N PHE A 52 -17.71 6.48 25.84
CA PHE A 52 -18.18 7.08 24.60
C PHE A 52 -19.30 6.28 23.92
N ARG A 53 -19.84 5.23 24.56
CA ARG A 53 -20.99 4.49 24.04
C ARG A 53 -22.17 5.44 23.82
N GLY A 54 -22.79 5.37 22.64
CA GLY A 54 -23.90 6.24 22.25
C GLY A 54 -23.50 7.66 21.82
N THR A 55 -22.21 7.92 21.59
CA THR A 55 -21.73 9.18 20.99
C THR A 55 -21.07 8.93 19.64
N ASP A 56 -20.87 9.99 18.85
CA ASP A 56 -20.21 9.90 17.53
C ASP A 56 -18.69 9.65 17.61
N VAL A 57 -18.14 9.39 18.81
CA VAL A 57 -16.71 9.18 19.01
C VAL A 57 -16.36 7.71 18.82
N ARG A 58 -15.64 7.42 17.74
CA ARG A 58 -15.09 6.09 17.49
C ARG A 58 -13.75 5.88 18.20
N VAL A 59 -13.75 5.01 19.21
CA VAL A 59 -12.54 4.55 19.89
C VAL A 59 -11.97 3.33 19.16
N THR A 60 -10.68 3.34 18.86
CA THR A 60 -9.98 2.20 18.27
C THR A 60 -8.57 2.10 18.85
N ARG A 61 -8.02 0.88 18.89
CA ARG A 61 -6.62 0.61 19.23
C ARG A 61 -5.75 0.57 17.97
N PRO A 62 -5.08 1.69 17.58
CA PRO A 62 -4.27 1.72 16.38
C PRO A 62 -2.97 0.95 16.58
N ALA A 63 -2.76 -0.10 15.78
CA ALA A 63 -1.50 -0.82 15.70
C ALA A 63 -0.80 -0.54 14.36
N LYS A 64 0.54 -0.62 14.34
CA LYS A 64 1.28 -0.65 13.08
C LYS A 64 0.92 -1.93 12.33
N THR A 65 0.40 -1.79 11.13
CA THR A 65 0.01 -2.91 10.26
C THR A 65 0.88 -2.94 9.01
N ALA A 66 1.11 -4.14 8.50
CA ALA A 66 1.70 -4.37 7.18
C ALA A 66 0.65 -4.96 6.23
N GLU A 67 0.96 -4.86 4.95
CA GLU A 67 0.19 -5.48 3.87
C GLU A 67 0.99 -6.67 3.31
N MET A 68 0.33 -7.77 3.00
CA MET A 68 0.94 -8.98 2.44
C MET A 68 0.08 -9.51 1.31
N ARG A 69 0.69 -10.25 0.39
CA ARG A 69 0.03 -11.00 -0.68
C ARG A 69 0.23 -12.48 -0.42
N LEU A 70 -0.85 -13.25 -0.44
CA LEU A 70 -0.83 -14.70 -0.44
C LEU A 70 -1.24 -15.20 -1.81
N ALA A 71 -0.43 -16.06 -2.42
CA ALA A 71 -0.67 -16.60 -3.77
C ALA A 71 -0.59 -18.13 -3.78
N GLY A 72 -1.33 -18.76 -4.68
CA GLY A 72 -1.40 -20.22 -4.80
C GLY A 72 -2.49 -20.85 -3.94
N LEU A 73 -3.60 -20.14 -3.72
CA LEU A 73 -4.77 -20.67 -3.02
C LEU A 73 -5.61 -21.52 -3.98
N ASP A 74 -6.07 -22.69 -3.55
CA ASP A 74 -6.94 -23.53 -4.36
C ASP A 74 -8.42 -23.03 -4.33
N GLU A 75 -9.33 -23.78 -4.97
CA GLU A 75 -10.74 -23.41 -5.08
C GLU A 75 -11.51 -23.46 -3.75
N SER A 76 -11.13 -24.37 -2.85
CA SER A 76 -11.81 -24.55 -1.57
C SER A 76 -11.50 -23.45 -0.54
N VAL A 77 -10.45 -22.65 -0.77
CA VAL A 77 -9.98 -21.66 0.20
C VAL A 77 -10.91 -20.45 0.23
N THR A 78 -11.46 -20.19 1.42
CA THR A 78 -12.25 -18.98 1.73
C THR A 78 -11.44 -17.97 2.55
N ALA A 79 -11.97 -16.75 2.70
CA ALA A 79 -11.31 -15.71 3.48
C ALA A 79 -11.18 -16.08 4.96
N GLU A 80 -12.13 -16.84 5.50
CA GLU A 80 -12.15 -17.34 6.87
C GLU A 80 -11.02 -18.36 7.09
N THR A 81 -10.88 -19.32 6.16
CA THR A 81 -9.80 -20.32 6.21
C THR A 81 -8.42 -19.68 6.11
N VAL A 82 -8.28 -18.64 5.26
CA VAL A 82 -7.06 -17.83 5.22
C VAL A 82 -6.79 -17.18 6.57
N ALA A 83 -7.78 -16.49 7.15
CA ALA A 83 -7.64 -15.77 8.40
C ALA A 83 -7.25 -16.70 9.57
N ALA A 84 -7.84 -17.88 9.65
CA ALA A 84 -7.50 -18.88 10.65
C ALA A 84 -6.07 -19.41 10.49
N ALA A 85 -5.66 -19.73 9.26
CA ALA A 85 -4.32 -20.26 8.98
C ALA A 85 -3.21 -19.23 9.28
N VAL A 86 -3.40 -17.98 8.87
CA VAL A 86 -2.43 -16.91 9.14
C VAL A 86 -2.41 -16.49 10.60
N ALA A 87 -3.52 -16.61 11.32
CA ALA A 87 -3.57 -16.38 12.76
C ALA A 87 -2.72 -17.38 13.55
N ARG A 88 -2.80 -18.66 13.17
CA ARG A 88 -1.99 -19.73 13.76
C ARG A 88 -0.49 -19.49 13.59
N VAL A 89 -0.04 -19.13 12.38
CA VAL A 89 1.39 -18.87 12.10
C VAL A 89 1.83 -17.51 12.64
N GLY A 90 0.96 -16.50 12.56
CA GLY A 90 1.24 -15.14 13.02
C GLY A 90 1.24 -15.02 14.55
N GLY A 91 0.60 -15.95 15.27
CA GLY A 91 0.44 -15.91 16.72
C GLY A 91 -0.36 -14.71 17.20
N CYS A 92 -1.39 -14.32 16.43
CA CYS A 92 -2.31 -13.22 16.74
C CYS A 92 -3.76 -13.71 16.57
N THR A 93 -4.72 -12.94 17.06
CA THR A 93 -6.14 -13.31 16.94
C THR A 93 -6.65 -13.14 15.51
N VAL A 94 -7.63 -13.93 15.11
CA VAL A 94 -8.23 -13.88 13.75
C VAL A 94 -8.77 -12.47 13.44
N ALA A 95 -9.31 -11.76 14.44
CA ALA A 95 -9.87 -10.42 14.30
C ALA A 95 -8.84 -9.34 13.89
N GLU A 96 -7.54 -9.59 14.13
CA GLU A 96 -6.47 -8.68 13.74
C GLU A 96 -6.09 -8.80 12.26
N PHE A 97 -6.48 -9.91 11.62
CA PHE A 97 -6.27 -10.15 10.20
C PHE A 97 -7.46 -9.67 9.40
N ARG A 98 -7.20 -8.86 8.37
CA ARG A 98 -8.22 -8.40 7.43
C ARG A 98 -7.88 -8.93 6.04
N PRO A 99 -8.32 -10.15 5.70
CA PRO A 99 -8.20 -10.66 4.34
C PRO A 99 -9.08 -9.84 3.40
N GLY A 100 -8.56 -9.58 2.21
CA GLY A 100 -9.33 -9.03 1.10
C GLY A 100 -10.12 -10.12 0.38
N VAL A 101 -10.73 -9.75 -0.75
CA VAL A 101 -11.40 -10.71 -1.62
C VAL A 101 -10.36 -11.54 -2.36
N ILE A 102 -10.57 -12.86 -2.38
CA ILE A 102 -9.73 -13.79 -3.15
C ILE A 102 -10.00 -13.54 -4.64
N ARG A 103 -8.93 -13.30 -5.40
CA ARG A 103 -8.97 -13.12 -6.85
C ARG A 103 -8.35 -14.33 -7.51
N ARG A 104 -9.13 -15.05 -8.32
CA ARG A 104 -8.65 -16.19 -9.09
C ARG A 104 -8.10 -15.71 -10.43
N ASN A 105 -6.96 -16.27 -10.83
CA ASN A 105 -6.39 -16.04 -12.15
C ASN A 105 -6.91 -17.11 -13.15
N ALA A 106 -6.52 -17.01 -14.41
CA ALA A 106 -6.90 -17.99 -15.44
C ALA A 106 -6.41 -19.42 -15.13
N SER A 107 -5.39 -19.59 -14.29
CA SER A 107 -4.90 -20.90 -13.86
C SER A 107 -5.68 -21.50 -12.68
N GLY A 108 -6.82 -20.90 -12.30
CA GLY A 108 -7.67 -21.36 -11.19
C GLY A 108 -7.16 -21.02 -9.78
N LEU A 109 -5.88 -20.64 -9.65
CA LEU A 109 -5.26 -20.31 -8.37
C LEU A 109 -5.67 -18.92 -7.89
N GLY A 110 -6.06 -18.86 -6.62
CA GLY A 110 -6.41 -17.65 -5.90
C GLY A 110 -5.18 -16.89 -5.41
N THR A 111 -5.30 -15.58 -5.44
CA THR A 111 -4.42 -14.64 -4.75
C THR A 111 -5.28 -13.75 -3.85
N VAL A 112 -4.81 -13.51 -2.62
CA VAL A 112 -5.49 -12.63 -1.68
C VAL A 112 -4.50 -11.62 -1.10
N TRP A 113 -4.99 -10.40 -0.92
CA TRP A 113 -4.28 -9.37 -0.16
C TRP A 113 -4.71 -9.45 1.29
N LEU A 114 -3.76 -9.28 2.21
CA LEU A 114 -3.98 -9.40 3.65
C LEU A 114 -3.39 -8.19 4.37
N ARG A 115 -4.16 -7.58 5.26
CA ARG A 115 -3.63 -6.63 6.24
C ARG A 115 -3.53 -7.29 7.61
N CYS A 116 -2.36 -7.18 8.22
CA CYS A 116 -2.07 -7.80 9.52
C CYS A 116 -1.18 -6.91 10.40
N PRO A 117 -1.09 -7.16 11.71
CA PRO A 117 -0.13 -6.49 12.59
C PRO A 117 1.32 -6.72 12.13
N LEU A 118 2.19 -5.73 12.32
CA LEU A 118 3.58 -5.79 11.90
C LEU A 118 4.38 -6.94 12.55
N ALA A 119 4.01 -7.34 13.78
CA ALA A 119 4.63 -8.48 14.44
C ALA A 119 4.29 -9.80 13.74
N ALA A 120 3.01 -10.01 13.42
CA ALA A 120 2.54 -11.17 12.67
C ALA A 120 3.13 -11.21 11.25
N SER A 121 3.22 -10.06 10.58
CA SER A 121 3.76 -9.99 9.22
C SER A 121 5.21 -10.44 9.13
N ARG A 122 6.04 -10.14 10.15
CA ARG A 122 7.43 -10.60 10.22
C ARG A 122 7.52 -12.12 10.30
N ARG A 123 6.72 -12.73 11.19
CA ARG A 123 6.66 -14.21 11.33
C ARG A 123 6.21 -14.87 10.03
N LEU A 124 5.17 -14.34 9.41
CA LEU A 124 4.66 -14.83 8.13
C LEU A 124 5.69 -14.68 6.99
N ALA A 125 6.42 -13.57 6.96
CA ALA A 125 7.48 -13.35 5.98
C ALA A 125 8.66 -14.32 6.19
N THR A 126 9.05 -14.59 7.44
CA THR A 126 10.07 -15.60 7.77
C THR A 126 9.64 -17.00 7.39
N ALA A 127 8.36 -17.36 7.59
CA ALA A 127 7.82 -18.65 7.17
C ALA A 127 7.84 -18.82 5.65
N GLY A 128 7.61 -17.74 4.88
CA GLY A 128 7.65 -17.69 3.41
C GLY A 128 6.49 -18.42 2.71
N ARG A 129 5.96 -19.49 3.32
CA ARG A 129 4.76 -20.22 2.89
C ARG A 129 3.89 -20.57 4.09
N VAL A 130 2.59 -20.65 3.86
CA VAL A 130 1.59 -21.03 4.87
C VAL A 130 0.68 -22.10 4.30
N ALA A 131 0.49 -23.19 5.04
CA ALA A 131 -0.49 -24.22 4.70
C ALA A 131 -1.90 -23.71 5.01
N ILE A 132 -2.77 -23.71 3.99
CA ILE A 132 -4.16 -23.25 4.07
C ILE A 132 -5.02 -24.32 3.42
N GLY A 133 -5.80 -25.06 4.22
CA GLY A 133 -6.45 -26.27 3.71
C GLY A 133 -5.40 -27.26 3.20
N TRP A 134 -5.51 -27.66 1.93
CA TRP A 134 -4.56 -28.56 1.25
C TRP A 134 -3.53 -27.82 0.38
N SER A 135 -3.63 -26.50 0.26
CA SER A 135 -2.69 -25.70 -0.53
C SER A 135 -1.58 -25.09 0.33
N SER A 136 -0.41 -24.92 -0.28
CA SER A 136 0.73 -24.19 0.29
C SER A 136 0.84 -22.81 -0.34
N ALA A 137 0.31 -21.82 0.35
CA ALA A 137 0.25 -20.44 -0.13
C ALA A 137 1.60 -19.74 0.05
N ARG A 138 2.14 -19.14 -1.02
CA ARG A 138 3.32 -18.28 -0.93
C ARG A 138 2.94 -16.96 -0.27
N VAL A 139 3.73 -16.53 0.71
CA VAL A 139 3.56 -15.25 1.40
C VAL A 139 4.58 -14.25 0.89
N GLU A 140 4.10 -13.08 0.48
CA GLU A 140 4.93 -11.99 0.00
C GLU A 140 4.58 -10.69 0.75
N PRO A 141 5.52 -10.08 1.49
CA PRO A 141 5.29 -8.76 2.07
C PRO A 141 5.17 -7.72 0.96
N LEU A 142 4.23 -6.79 1.10
CA LEU A 142 4.05 -5.66 0.19
C LEU A 142 4.66 -4.40 0.78
N GLU A 143 5.21 -3.56 -0.09
CA GLU A 143 5.67 -2.23 0.29
C GLU A 143 4.52 -1.40 0.86
N ALA A 144 4.83 -0.59 1.87
CA ALA A 144 3.84 0.28 2.48
C ALA A 144 3.29 1.25 1.43
N ARG A 145 1.97 1.20 1.21
CA ARG A 145 1.32 2.10 0.27
C ARG A 145 1.56 3.55 0.69
N PRO A 146 2.09 4.41 -0.20
CA PRO A 146 2.35 5.79 0.15
C PRO A 146 1.04 6.50 0.52
N LEU A 147 1.14 7.40 1.49
CA LEU A 147 0.03 8.26 1.88
C LEU A 147 -0.45 9.02 0.64
N ARG A 148 -1.76 9.03 0.36
CA ARG A 148 -2.35 9.74 -0.78
C ARG A 148 -3.47 10.67 -0.33
N CYS A 149 -3.46 11.87 -0.88
CA CYS A 149 -4.51 12.83 -0.63
C CYS A 149 -5.76 12.47 -1.42
N PHE A 150 -6.90 12.30 -0.75
CA PHE A 150 -8.17 11.99 -1.41
C PHE A 150 -8.80 13.19 -2.14
N ARG A 151 -8.24 14.40 -2.01
CA ARG A 151 -8.66 15.59 -2.77
C ARG A 151 -7.88 15.71 -4.07
N CYS A 152 -6.57 15.93 -4.01
CA CYS A 152 -5.77 16.17 -5.21
C CYS A 152 -5.16 14.91 -5.84
N LEU A 153 -5.25 13.75 -5.17
CA LEU A 153 -4.70 12.45 -5.59
C LEU A 153 -3.17 12.34 -5.64
N GLU A 154 -2.44 13.36 -5.18
CA GLU A 154 -0.99 13.32 -5.03
C GLU A 154 -0.57 12.61 -3.74
N PRO A 155 0.63 12.01 -3.71
CA PRO A 155 1.16 11.36 -2.52
C PRO A 155 1.65 12.38 -1.46
N GLY A 156 1.91 11.90 -0.24
CA GLY A 156 2.65 12.60 0.81
C GLY A 156 1.80 13.41 1.81
N HIS A 157 0.51 13.61 1.58
CA HIS A 157 -0.34 14.39 2.50
C HIS A 157 -1.80 13.90 2.55
N VAL A 158 -2.54 14.38 3.55
CA VAL A 158 -3.98 14.13 3.73
C VAL A 158 -4.82 15.32 3.27
N ARG A 159 -6.12 15.10 3.04
CA ARG A 159 -7.08 16.14 2.59
C ARG A 159 -7.06 17.39 3.47
N ALA A 160 -7.01 17.23 4.79
CA ALA A 160 -7.03 18.34 5.74
C ALA A 160 -5.81 19.27 5.66
N LYS A 161 -4.69 18.78 5.10
CA LYS A 161 -3.44 19.54 4.94
C LYS A 161 -3.04 19.61 3.47
N CYS A 162 -4.02 19.64 2.56
CA CYS A 162 -3.75 19.62 1.13
C CYS A 162 -3.23 20.99 0.67
N PRO A 163 -2.01 21.07 0.08
CA PRO A 163 -1.45 22.32 -0.41
C PRO A 163 -1.85 22.60 -1.87
N ARG A 164 -2.79 21.83 -2.42
CA ARG A 164 -3.19 21.90 -3.83
C ARG A 164 -4.63 22.38 -3.94
N ASP A 165 -4.85 23.29 -4.86
CA ASP A 165 -6.21 23.78 -5.15
C ASP A 165 -7.03 22.76 -5.94
N ALA A 166 -6.35 21.99 -6.79
CA ALA A 166 -6.95 20.97 -7.65
C ALA A 166 -7.76 19.94 -6.85
N ASP A 167 -9.06 19.86 -7.16
CA ASP A 167 -9.95 18.86 -6.60
C ASP A 167 -10.30 17.77 -7.61
N ARG A 168 -9.78 16.58 -7.35
CA ARG A 168 -9.98 15.34 -8.10
C ARG A 168 -10.72 14.30 -7.25
N ALA A 169 -11.32 14.70 -6.12
CA ALA A 169 -12.10 13.81 -5.29
C ALA A 169 -13.26 13.19 -6.08
N GLY A 170 -13.52 11.90 -5.86
CA GLY A 170 -14.57 11.15 -6.55
C GLY A 170 -14.22 10.74 -7.99
N ARG A 171 -13.03 11.07 -8.50
CA ARG A 171 -12.56 10.53 -9.78
C ARG A 171 -12.00 9.12 -9.59
N CYS A 172 -12.32 8.21 -10.51
CA CYS A 172 -11.76 6.88 -10.63
C CYS A 172 -10.23 6.97 -10.74
N PHE A 173 -9.50 6.24 -9.89
CA PHE A 173 -8.03 6.21 -9.96
C PHE A 173 -7.49 5.51 -11.23
N GLY A 174 -8.36 4.79 -11.95
CA GLY A 174 -8.01 4.05 -13.16
C GLY A 174 -8.10 4.86 -14.44
N CYS A 175 -9.13 5.71 -14.58
CA CYS A 175 -9.40 6.47 -15.81
C CYS A 175 -9.72 7.97 -15.60
N GLY A 176 -9.94 8.40 -14.36
CA GLY A 176 -10.32 9.78 -14.04
C GLY A 176 -11.81 10.12 -14.17
N SER A 177 -12.66 9.19 -14.61
CA SER A 177 -14.12 9.40 -14.67
C SER A 177 -14.74 9.51 -13.26
N ARG A 178 -15.85 10.24 -13.12
CA ARG A 178 -16.65 10.29 -11.88
C ARG A 178 -17.77 9.24 -11.83
N GLU A 179 -18.03 8.56 -12.95
CA GLU A 179 -19.18 7.67 -13.13
C GLU A 179 -19.02 6.31 -12.43
N HIS A 180 -17.79 5.88 -12.15
CA HIS A 180 -17.52 4.57 -11.56
C HIS A 180 -16.31 4.59 -10.63
N GLN A 181 -16.19 3.53 -9.83
CA GLN A 181 -15.01 3.27 -9.02
C GLN A 181 -14.05 2.31 -9.72
N VAL A 182 -12.80 2.28 -9.26
CA VAL A 182 -11.74 1.43 -9.84
C VAL A 182 -12.08 -0.06 -9.82
N ARG A 183 -12.97 -0.49 -8.91
CA ARG A 183 -13.39 -1.89 -8.82
C ARG A 183 -14.19 -2.33 -10.06
N ASP A 184 -14.90 -1.41 -10.67
CA ASP A 184 -15.83 -1.63 -11.79
C ASP A 184 -15.17 -1.28 -13.14
N TYR A 185 -13.85 -1.06 -13.11
CA TYR A 185 -13.10 -0.52 -14.23
C TYR A 185 -12.47 -1.62 -15.09
N GLY A 186 -12.91 -1.73 -16.34
CA GLY A 186 -12.36 -2.65 -17.35
C GLY A 186 -11.60 -2.00 -18.52
N ALA A 187 -11.52 -0.66 -18.59
CA ALA A 187 -10.98 0.03 -19.77
C ALA A 187 -9.46 0.32 -19.72
N ALA A 188 -8.93 0.89 -20.81
CA ALA A 188 -7.50 1.24 -20.94
C ALA A 188 -7.10 2.36 -19.97
N PRO A 189 -6.05 2.18 -19.12
CA PRO A 189 -5.79 3.06 -17.99
C PRO A 189 -5.47 4.50 -18.40
N LYS A 190 -6.08 5.47 -17.72
CA LYS A 190 -5.87 6.91 -17.89
C LYS A 190 -5.70 7.61 -16.54
N CYS A 191 -4.47 8.00 -16.22
CA CYS A 191 -4.14 8.63 -14.94
C CYS A 191 -4.76 10.04 -14.83
N PRO A 192 -5.65 10.30 -13.85
CA PRO A 192 -6.29 11.61 -13.70
C PRO A 192 -5.29 12.73 -13.35
N VAL A 193 -4.26 12.41 -12.58
CA VAL A 193 -3.25 13.40 -12.17
C VAL A 193 -2.38 13.80 -13.36
N CYS A 194 -1.88 12.83 -14.13
CA CYS A 194 -1.06 13.12 -15.30
C CYS A 194 -1.86 13.76 -16.43
N THR A 195 -3.13 13.39 -16.60
CA THR A 195 -4.03 14.04 -17.56
C THR A 195 -4.15 15.52 -17.27
N ASP A 196 -4.45 15.89 -16.01
CA ASP A 196 -4.60 17.31 -15.62
C ASP A 196 -3.26 18.08 -15.67
N LEU A 197 -2.12 17.38 -15.60
CA LEU A 197 -0.78 17.97 -15.69
C LEU A 197 -0.22 18.00 -17.12
N GLY A 198 -0.97 17.55 -18.12
CA GLY A 198 -0.51 17.50 -19.53
C GLY A 198 0.62 16.50 -19.77
N ARG A 199 0.76 15.46 -18.93
CA ARG A 199 1.80 14.42 -19.03
C ARG A 199 1.25 13.15 -19.68
N PRO A 200 2.11 12.24 -20.21
CA PRO A 200 1.68 10.93 -20.69
C PRO A 200 0.83 10.21 -19.63
N ALA A 201 -0.44 9.96 -19.93
CA ALA A 201 -1.42 9.53 -18.94
C ALA A 201 -1.90 8.08 -19.15
N GLY A 202 -1.38 7.34 -20.14
CA GLY A 202 -1.76 5.96 -20.46
C GLY A 202 -1.30 4.91 -19.43
N HIS A 203 -1.48 5.20 -18.13
CA HIS A 203 -1.03 4.38 -17.03
C HIS A 203 -1.98 4.50 -15.84
N ARG A 204 -1.95 3.51 -14.93
CA ARG A 204 -2.75 3.57 -13.69
C ARG A 204 -2.10 4.52 -12.70
N LEU A 205 -2.91 5.30 -11.99
CA LEU A 205 -2.41 6.15 -10.91
C LEU A 205 -1.59 5.32 -9.91
N SER A 206 -0.39 5.79 -9.54
CA SER A 206 0.57 5.09 -8.66
C SER A 206 1.24 3.85 -9.28
N SER A 207 1.12 3.60 -10.59
CA SER A 207 2.02 2.66 -11.26
C SER A 207 3.45 3.21 -11.25
N LYS A 208 4.44 2.34 -11.52
CA LYS A 208 5.85 2.76 -11.66
C LYS A 208 6.04 3.86 -12.72
N SER A 209 5.16 3.90 -13.72
CA SER A 209 5.14 4.90 -14.80
C SER A 209 4.56 6.26 -14.39
N CYS A 210 3.90 6.34 -13.23
CA CYS A 210 3.31 7.56 -12.70
C CYS A 210 4.39 8.37 -11.96
N ALA A 211 5.18 9.17 -12.68
CA ALA A 211 6.20 10.02 -12.07
C ALA A 211 5.57 10.98 -11.03
N PRO A 212 6.10 11.04 -9.79
CA PRO A 212 5.56 11.94 -8.78
C PRO A 212 5.70 13.40 -9.23
N ALA A 213 4.73 14.25 -8.84
CA ALA A 213 4.89 15.68 -8.98
C ALA A 213 6.10 16.13 -8.13
N PRO A 214 6.97 17.02 -8.63
CA PRO A 214 8.09 17.52 -7.83
C PRO A 214 7.55 18.14 -6.53
N PRO A 215 8.19 17.89 -5.38
CA PRO A 215 7.80 18.54 -4.14
C PRO A 215 7.98 20.04 -4.32
N ARG A 216 6.95 20.84 -4.01
CA ARG A 216 7.15 22.29 -3.94
C ARG A 216 8.03 22.56 -2.73
N ARG A 217 9.27 23.03 -2.96
CA ARG A 217 10.02 23.76 -1.93
C ARG A 217 9.09 24.87 -1.44
N GLY A 218 8.86 24.93 -0.13
CA GLY A 218 8.00 25.94 0.48
C GLY A 218 8.38 27.32 -0.06
N ARG A 219 7.38 28.08 -0.50
CA ARG A 219 7.52 29.48 -0.85
C ARG A 219 7.97 30.21 0.42
N ARG A 220 9.28 30.29 0.66
CA ARG A 220 9.84 31.38 1.44
C ARG A 220 9.69 32.60 0.55
N GLU A 221 8.74 33.44 0.88
CA GLU A 221 8.64 34.78 0.33
C GLU A 221 9.98 35.47 0.61
N ARG A 222 10.80 35.61 -0.43
CA ARG A 222 11.85 36.62 -0.48
C ARG A 222 11.34 37.67 -1.44
N GLY A 223 10.79 38.73 -0.89
CA GLY A 223 10.63 39.97 -1.62
C GLY A 223 12.01 40.52 -1.96
N ALA A 224 12.22 40.85 -3.23
CA ALA A 224 13.13 41.89 -3.67
C ALA A 224 12.81 42.23 -5.13
N ALA A 225 12.25 43.44 -5.27
CA ALA A 225 12.28 44.39 -6.37
C ALA A 225 12.73 43.98 -7.77
N ALA A 226 11.93 44.45 -8.73
CA ALA A 226 12.22 44.56 -10.15
C ALA A 226 13.45 45.43 -10.44
N ALA A 227 14.19 45.06 -11.49
CA ALA A 227 14.91 45.98 -12.36
C ALA A 227 15.01 45.35 -13.77
N GLU A 228 14.53 46.08 -14.76
CA GLU A 228 14.58 45.74 -16.19
C GLU A 228 15.97 45.98 -16.81
N LYS A 229 16.43 44.97 -17.58
CA LYS A 229 17.00 44.94 -18.96
C LYS A 229 17.93 46.08 -19.47
N PRO A 230 18.94 45.77 -20.34
CA PRO A 230 18.66 45.50 -21.76
C PRO A 230 19.52 44.44 -22.49
N ALA A 231 19.11 44.21 -23.73
CA ALA A 231 19.49 43.16 -24.68
C ALA A 231 20.85 43.37 -25.39
N ALA A 232 21.44 42.27 -25.88
CA ALA A 232 22.26 42.26 -27.10
C ALA A 232 22.23 40.85 -27.73
N ALA A 233 22.08 40.82 -29.06
CA ALA A 233 22.26 39.71 -30.00
C ALA A 233 22.81 40.34 -31.31
N PRO A 234 23.24 39.62 -32.36
CA PRO A 234 23.66 38.21 -32.51
C PRO A 234 25.05 38.07 -33.18
N THR A 235 25.62 36.87 -33.30
CA THR A 235 26.55 36.52 -34.40
C THR A 235 26.48 35.03 -34.76
N GLU A 236 26.52 34.80 -36.07
CA GLU A 236 26.29 33.58 -36.84
C GLU A 236 27.48 32.60 -36.84
N GLY A 237 27.21 31.34 -37.24
CA GLY A 237 28.13 30.61 -38.13
C GLY A 237 28.59 29.20 -37.72
N SER A 238 28.03 28.21 -38.42
CA SER A 238 28.69 26.97 -38.92
C SER A 238 28.46 25.63 -38.21
N GLN A 239 27.61 24.81 -38.86
CA GLN A 239 27.73 23.34 -39.04
C GLN A 239 28.85 23.04 -40.08
N PRO A 240 29.35 21.79 -40.34
CA PRO A 240 28.72 20.44 -40.24
C PRO A 240 29.66 19.39 -39.56
N ALA A 241 29.51 18.06 -39.52
CA ALA A 241 28.76 17.02 -40.24
C ALA A 241 28.71 15.72 -39.37
N ASP A 242 27.75 14.82 -39.66
CA ASP A 242 27.75 13.39 -39.25
C ASP A 242 28.88 12.60 -39.96
N PRO A 243 29.32 11.43 -39.43
CA PRO A 243 28.76 10.17 -39.97
C PRO A 243 28.67 8.97 -38.98
N ALA A 244 27.80 8.02 -39.37
CA ALA A 244 27.81 6.56 -39.15
C ALA A 244 27.96 6.03 -37.70
N GLY A 245 27.09 5.17 -37.15
CA GLY A 245 26.43 4.03 -37.78
C GLY A 245 27.11 2.74 -37.28
N ASP A 246 26.78 2.31 -36.05
CA ASP A 246 27.28 1.04 -35.48
C ASP A 246 26.21 -0.07 -35.53
N PRO A 247 26.59 -1.31 -35.88
CA PRO A 247 25.67 -2.43 -36.17
C PRO A 247 25.13 -3.15 -34.92
N PRO A 248 24.06 -3.96 -35.06
CA PRO A 248 23.38 -4.62 -33.94
C PRO A 248 24.18 -5.83 -33.38
N PRO A 249 23.98 -6.20 -32.09
CA PRO A 249 24.60 -7.39 -31.52
C PRO A 249 23.96 -8.69 -32.00
N THR A 250 24.80 -9.59 -32.49
CA THR A 250 24.53 -11.00 -32.85
C THR A 250 24.17 -11.84 -31.62
N PRO A 251 23.24 -12.82 -31.72
CA PRO A 251 22.79 -13.61 -30.57
C PRO A 251 23.83 -14.65 -30.12
N LEU A 252 24.00 -14.79 -28.80
CA LEU A 252 24.76 -15.87 -28.19
C LEU A 252 23.98 -17.18 -28.27
N ALA A 253 24.69 -18.20 -28.74
CA ALA A 253 24.25 -19.56 -28.97
C ALA A 253 23.82 -20.29 -27.69
N VAL A 254 22.78 -21.09 -27.84
CA VAL A 254 22.42 -22.21 -26.96
C VAL A 254 23.40 -23.38 -27.17
N PRO A 255 23.89 -24.04 -26.11
CA PRO A 255 24.39 -25.39 -26.24
C PRO A 255 23.27 -26.42 -26.03
N GLU A 256 22.98 -27.20 -27.08
CA GLU A 256 22.39 -28.53 -27.00
C GLU A 256 23.45 -29.52 -26.48
N VAL A 257 23.14 -30.30 -25.45
CA VAL A 257 23.79 -31.60 -25.19
C VAL A 257 22.75 -32.61 -24.66
N GLU A 258 22.40 -33.52 -25.56
CA GLU A 258 22.18 -34.97 -25.43
C GLU A 258 21.29 -35.57 -24.32
N MET A 259 20.07 -35.90 -24.76
CA MET A 259 19.44 -37.23 -24.78
C MET A 259 20.25 -38.43 -24.22
N GLU A 260 19.86 -38.94 -23.05
CA GLU A 260 20.01 -40.36 -22.70
C GLU A 260 18.63 -41.00 -22.56
N ARG A 261 18.37 -41.99 -23.43
CA ARG A 261 17.22 -42.90 -23.37
C ARG A 261 17.68 -44.21 -22.75
N SER A 262 17.01 -44.64 -21.68
CA SER A 262 16.88 -46.04 -21.24
C SER A 262 15.79 -46.03 -20.18
N GLY A 263 14.55 -46.51 -20.34
CA GLY A 263 14.03 -47.81 -20.75
C GLY A 263 12.84 -48.11 -19.80
N PRO A 264 11.77 -48.82 -20.21
CA PRO A 264 10.50 -48.85 -19.48
C PRO A 264 10.45 -49.95 -18.41
N GLY A 265 9.81 -49.66 -17.27
CA GLY A 265 9.59 -50.61 -16.17
C GLY A 265 8.13 -50.66 -15.74
N GLU A 266 7.44 -51.69 -16.26
CA GLU A 266 6.29 -52.43 -15.73
C GLU A 266 5.08 -51.71 -15.10
N ALA A 267 3.94 -51.95 -15.76
CA ALA A 267 2.62 -51.97 -15.18
C ALA A 267 2.45 -53.19 -14.26
N MET A 268 1.84 -53.00 -13.10
CA MET A 268 1.19 -54.07 -12.36
C MET A 268 -0.23 -53.64 -12.00
N VAL A 269 -1.16 -54.44 -12.50
CA VAL A 269 -2.59 -54.49 -12.23
C VAL A 269 -2.81 -55.55 -11.14
N THR A 270 -3.58 -55.23 -10.10
CA THR A 270 -4.41 -56.12 -9.26
C THR A 270 -5.03 -55.23 -8.16
N GLU A 271 -6.27 -55.35 -7.68
CA GLU A 271 -7.47 -56.13 -7.97
C GLU A 271 -8.66 -55.32 -7.38
#